data_AF-A0A3L9HX82-F1
#
_entry.id   AF-A0A3L9HX82-F1
#
_cell.length_a   1.000
_cell.length_b   1.000
_cell.length_c   1.000
_cell.angle_alpha   90.00
_cell.angle_beta   90.00
_cell.angle_gamma   90.00
#
_symmetry.space_group_name_H-M   'P 1'
#
loop_
_entity.id
_entity.type
_entity.pdbx_description
1 polymer ?
#
loop_
_entity_poly.entity_id
_entity_poly.type
_entity_poly.pdbx_seq_one_letter_code
_entity_poly.pdbx_strand_id
1 'polypeptide(L)' 'MNKTAIALLALLASSASLAATPWQKITQPVPGSAQSIGSFSNGCIVG' A
#
# COMPACT_ATOMS: atom_id res chain seq x y z
N MET A 1 -24.55 7.51 19.45
CA MET A 1 -23.61 6.56 18.83
C MET A 1 -22.64 6.05 19.88
N ASN A 2 -22.50 4.73 20.05
CA ASN A 2 -21.65 4.16 21.10
C ASN A 2 -20.17 4.38 20.75
N LYS A 3 -19.40 5.06 21.62
CA LYS A 3 -17.99 5.40 21.40
C LYS A 3 -17.10 4.17 21.20
N THR A 4 -17.43 3.05 21.85
CA THR A 4 -16.67 1.80 21.70
C THR A 4 -16.86 1.19 20.31
N ALA A 5 -18.08 1.27 19.75
CA ALA A 5 -18.37 0.79 18.40
C ALA A 5 -17.60 1.60 17.33
N ILE A 6 -17.47 2.92 17.51
CA ILE A 6 -16.66 3.76 16.62
C ILE A 6 -15.18 3.38 16.71
N ALA A 7 -14.65 3.20 17.92
CA ALA A 7 -13.25 2.81 18.11
C ALA A 7 -12.96 1.44 17.48
N LEU A 8 -13.87 0.47 17.64
CA LEU A 8 -13.73 -0.86 17.05
C LEU A 8 -13.76 -0.80 15.51
N LEU A 9 -14.66 0.00 14.94
CA LEU A 9 -14.75 0.20 13.50
C LEU A 9 -13.49 0.86 12.93
N ALA A 10 -12.95 1.87 13.61
CA ALA A 10 -11.70 2.52 13.20
C ALA A 10 -10.50 1.56 13.25
N LEU A 11 -10.45 0.70 14.27
CA LEU A 11 -9.41 -0.32 14.40
C LEU A 11 -9.49 -1.35 13.26
N LEU A 12 -10.70 -1.83 12.94
CA LEU A 12 -10.94 -2.76 11.83
C LEU A 12 -10.63 -2.13 10.47
N ALA A 13 -10.97 -0.86 10.24
CA ALA A 13 -10.66 -0.18 8.99
C ALA A 13 -9.13 0.01 8.79
N SER A 14 -8.38 0.16 9.88
CA SER A 14 -6.92 0.34 9.84
C SER A 14 -6.14 -0.96 9.61
N SER A 15 -6.78 -2.13 9.66
CA SER A 15 -6.06 -3.40 9.45
C SER A 15 -5.51 -3.53 8.01
N ALA A 16 -6.12 -2.86 7.04
CA ALA A 16 -5.67 -2.86 5.65
C ALA A 16 -4.30 -2.20 5.44
N SER A 17 -3.92 -1.23 6.29
CA SER A 17 -2.60 -0.57 6.19
C SER A 17 -1.45 -1.44 6.72
N LEU A 18 -1.75 -2.51 7.46
CA LEU A 18 -0.76 -3.46 7.98
C LEU A 18 -0.45 -4.60 7.00
N ALA A 19 -1.27 -4.79 5.96
CA ALA A 19 -1.06 -5.85 4.98
C ALA A 19 0.12 -5.52 4.06
N ALA A 20 0.99 -6.51 3.82
CA ALA A 20 2.02 -6.40 2.79
C ALA A 20 1.36 -6.31 1.40
N THR A 21 1.42 -5.13 0.81
CA THR A 21 1.11 -4.86 -0.60
C THR A 21 2.04 -5.68 -1.52
N PRO A 22 1.66 -5.89 -2.78
CA PRO A 22 2.52 -6.55 -3.76
C PRO A 22 3.92 -5.91 -3.87
N TRP A 23 4.03 -4.59 -3.67
CA TRP A 23 5.29 -3.84 -3.71
C TRP A 23 6.27 -4.24 -2.60
N GLN A 24 5.79 -4.74 -1.46
CA GLN A 24 6.68 -5.26 -0.40
C GLN A 24 7.08 -6.72 -0.62
N LYS A 25 6.42 -7.43 -1.56
CA LYS A 25 6.67 -8.85 -1.83
C LYS A 25 7.56 -9.08 -3.05
N ILE A 26 7.65 -8.11 -3.95
CA ILE A 26 8.43 -8.23 -5.17
C ILE A 26 9.92 -8.34 -4.84
N THR A 27 10.61 -9.34 -5.41
CA THR A 27 12.03 -9.61 -5.14
C THR A 27 12.93 -9.39 -6.36
N GLN A 28 12.35 -9.11 -7.52
CA GLN A 28 13.06 -8.85 -8.77
C GLN A 28 12.42 -7.64 -9.47
N PRO A 29 13.20 -6.80 -10.17
CA PRO A 29 12.64 -5.72 -10.97
C PRO A 29 11.62 -6.22 -11.98
N VAL A 30 10.61 -5.38 -12.27
CA VAL A 30 9.66 -5.68 -13.34
C VAL A 30 10.38 -5.55 -14.67
N PRO A 31 10.46 -6.60 -15.51
CA PRO A 31 11.21 -6.54 -16.76
C PRO A 31 10.63 -5.50 -17.72
N GLY A 32 11.50 -4.70 -18.33
CA GLY A 32 11.12 -3.64 -19.27
C GLY A 32 12.21 -2.57 -19.40
N SER A 33 11.93 -1.53 -20.18
CA SER A 33 12.77 -0.33 -20.21
C SER A 33 12.61 0.47 -18.92
N ALA A 34 13.70 1.07 -18.43
CA ALA A 34 13.70 1.91 -17.24
C ALA A 34 12.70 3.07 -17.37
N GLN A 35 11.69 3.10 -16.50
CA GLN A 35 10.64 4.11 -16.52
C GLN A 35 10.13 4.41 -15.12
N SER A 36 10.29 5.67 -14.70
CA SER A 36 9.63 6.21 -13.49
C SER A 36 8.19 6.57 -13.80
N ILE A 37 7.24 6.09 -12.99
CA ILE A 37 5.80 6.27 -13.20
C ILE A 37 5.20 6.98 -11.98
N GLY A 38 4.53 8.11 -12.19
CA GLY A 38 3.86 8.87 -11.13
C GLY A 38 4.73 9.95 -10.48
N SER A 39 4.53 10.19 -9.19
CA SER A 39 5.25 11.21 -8.40
C SER A 39 6.02 10.56 -7.24
N PHE A 40 6.87 11.34 -6.57
CA PHE A 40 7.74 10.86 -5.49
C PHE A 40 7.00 10.13 -4.36
N SER A 41 5.80 10.60 -4.01
CA SER A 41 5.01 10.05 -2.92
C SER A 41 3.86 9.16 -3.39
N ASN A 42 3.71 8.95 -4.70
CA ASN A 42 2.68 8.09 -5.28
C ASN A 42 3.09 7.64 -6.69
N GLY A 43 3.95 6.63 -6.75
CA GLY A 43 4.51 6.14 -8.00
C GLY A 43 5.13 4.75 -7.88
N CYS A 44 5.66 4.26 -8.99
CA CYS A 44 6.43 3.02 -9.09
C CYS A 44 7.50 3.12 -10.20
N ILE A 45 8.29 2.06 -10.37
CA ILE A 45 9.32 1.96 -11.41
C ILE A 45 9.23 0.60 -12.11
N VAL A 46 9.45 0.62 -13.43
CA VAL A 46 9.64 -0.57 -14.28
C VAL A 46 11.06 -0.52 -14.87
N GLY A 47 11.64 -1.68 -15.15
CA GLY A 47 13.01 -1.85 -15.61
C GLY A 47 14.04 -1.78 -14.49
#